data_AF-A0A397W988-F1
#
_entry.id   AF-A0A397W988-F1
#
_cell.length_a   1.000
_cell.length_b   1.000
_cell.length_c   1.000
_cell.angle_alpha   90.00
_cell.angle_beta   90.00
_cell.angle_gamma   90.00
#
_symmetry.space_group_name_H-M   'P 1'
#
loop_
_entity.id
_entity.type
_entity.pdbx_description
1 polymer ?
#
loop_
_entity_poly.entity_id
_entity_poly.type
_entity_poly.pdbx_seq_one_letter_code
_entity_poly.pdbx_strand_id
1 'polypeptide(L)'
;MSVALILAVIKRITQYAKSTGQFTAHSLRISRATVAMKGGMSLTQIRMIGEWDSKAVMLYLKENNYRNKIGRIKNQAQRTKTENFRIVDTYHKRPNTDPLTKRPTKWRQ
;
A
#
# COMPACT_ATOMS: atom_id res chain seq x y z
N MET A 1 -31.44 -17.97 -13.77
CA MET A 1 -31.67 -16.81 -12.87
C MET A 1 -31.75 -15.54 -13.70
N SER A 2 -32.72 -14.65 -13.44
CA SER A 2 -32.85 -13.40 -14.21
C SER A 2 -31.90 -12.32 -13.69
N VAL A 3 -31.39 -11.47 -14.59
CA VAL A 3 -30.53 -10.32 -14.26
C VAL A 3 -31.26 -9.33 -13.33
N ALA A 4 -32.57 -9.19 -13.51
CA ALA A 4 -33.42 -8.34 -12.67
C ALA A 4 -33.44 -8.80 -11.21
N LEU A 5 -33.50 -10.12 -10.96
CA LEU A 5 -33.44 -10.69 -9.61
C LEU A 5 -32.09 -10.40 -8.94
N ILE A 6 -30.99 -10.55 -9.68
CA ILE A 6 -29.65 -10.28 -9.17
C ILE A 6 -29.53 -8.79 -8.80
N LEU A 7 -29.98 -7.89 -9.67
CA LEU A 7 -29.97 -6.44 -9.38
C LEU A 7 -30.85 -6.08 -8.19
N ALA A 8 -32.02 -6.70 -8.03
CA ALA A 8 -32.90 -6.47 -6.88
C ALA A 8 -32.22 -6.87 -5.56
N VAL A 9 -31.52 -8.01 -5.53
CA VAL A 9 -30.75 -8.45 -4.36
C VAL A 9 -29.60 -7.47 -4.07
N ILE A 10 -28.84 -7.07 -5.10
CA ILE A 10 -27.74 -6.11 -4.95
C ILE A 10 -28.26 -4.79 -4.37
N LYS A 11 -29.36 -4.26 -4.91
CA LYS A 11 -29.98 -3.02 -4.44
C LYS A 11 -30.40 -3.12 -2.97
N ARG A 12 -30.95 -4.26 -2.56
CA ARG A 12 -31.34 -4.49 -1.16
C ARG A 12 -30.14 -4.51 -0.22
N ILE A 13 -29.06 -5.18 -0.62
CA ILE A 13 -27.81 -5.24 0.16
C ILE A 13 -27.18 -3.85 0.28
N THR A 14 -27.15 -3.07 -0.80
CA THR A 14 -26.52 -1.74 -0.79
C THR A 14 -27.32 -0.72 0.01
N GLN A 15 -28.66 -0.82 -0.03
CA GLN A 15 -29.54 -0.05 0.84
C GLN A 15 -29.31 -0.37 2.32
N TYR A 16 -29.22 -1.66 2.67
CA TYR A 16 -28.88 -2.10 4.03
C TYR A 16 -27.51 -1.57 4.48
N ALA A 17 -26.51 -1.64 3.61
CA ALA A 17 -25.15 -1.16 3.87
C ALA A 17 -25.02 0.39 3.80
N LYS A 18 -26.11 1.13 3.60
CA LYS A 18 -26.14 2.60 3.44
C LYS A 18 -25.11 3.11 2.41
N SER A 19 -24.82 2.30 1.40
CA SER A 19 -23.79 2.59 0.41
C SER A 19 -24.40 3.42 -0.72
N THR A 20 -23.79 4.57 -1.02
CA THR A 20 -24.20 5.43 -2.13
C THR A 20 -23.44 5.05 -3.40
N GLY A 21 -24.16 4.83 -4.51
CA GLY A 21 -23.57 4.48 -5.80
C GLY A 21 -24.40 3.49 -6.62
N GLN A 22 -24.05 3.35 -7.89
CA GLN A 22 -24.62 2.32 -8.77
C GLN A 22 -23.83 1.02 -8.62
N PHE A 23 -24.45 0.03 -7.98
CA PHE A 23 -23.87 -1.30 -7.83
C PHE A 23 -24.52 -2.27 -8.80
N THR A 24 -23.69 -3.00 -9.52
CA THR A 24 -24.11 -4.02 -10.49
C THR A 24 -23.40 -5.33 -10.19
N ALA A 25 -23.85 -6.42 -10.82
CA ALA A 25 -23.13 -7.68 -10.74
C ALA A 25 -21.67 -7.54 -11.22
N HIS A 26 -21.43 -6.64 -12.17
CA HIS A 26 -20.08 -6.36 -12.67
C HIS A 26 -19.20 -5.66 -11.63
N SER A 27 -19.72 -4.65 -10.91
CA SER A 27 -18.94 -3.97 -9.88
C SER A 27 -18.59 -4.89 -8.70
N LEU A 28 -19.49 -5.82 -8.33
CA LEU A 28 -19.19 -6.86 -7.34
C LEU A 28 -18.05 -7.80 -7.78
N ARG A 29 -18.00 -8.17 -9.06
CA ARG A 29 -16.90 -8.98 -9.61
C ARG A 29 -15.56 -8.25 -9.52
N ILE A 30 -15.51 -6.96 -9.87
CA ILE A 30 -14.29 -6.13 -9.76
C ILE A 30 -13.86 -5.99 -8.29
N SER A 31 -14.81 -5.74 -7.38
CA SER A 31 -14.54 -5.63 -5.95
C SER A 31 -13.93 -6.91 -5.39
N ARG A 32 -14.48 -8.08 -5.75
CA ARG A 32 -13.94 -9.38 -5.32
C ARG A 32 -12.51 -9.60 -5.85
N ALA A 33 -12.24 -9.27 -7.11
CA ALA A 33 -10.90 -9.33 -7.69
C ALA A 33 -9.90 -8.44 -6.94
N THR A 34 -10.32 -7.22 -6.61
CA THR A 34 -9.51 -6.24 -5.91
C THR A 34 -9.18 -6.72 -4.49
N VAL A 35 -10.16 -7.26 -3.77
CA VAL A 35 -9.95 -7.81 -2.42
C VAL A 35 -9.01 -9.01 -2.46
N ALA A 36 -9.18 -9.93 -3.41
CA ALA A 36 -8.30 -11.09 -3.57
C ALA A 36 -6.84 -10.67 -3.85
N MET A 37 -6.62 -9.66 -4.69
CA MET A 37 -5.29 -9.10 -4.92
C MET A 37 -4.70 -8.46 -3.66
N LYS A 38 -5.50 -7.70 -2.91
CA LYS A 38 -5.05 -7.12 -1.64
C LYS A 38 -4.68 -8.20 -0.62
N GLY A 39 -5.36 -9.34 -0.65
CA GLY A 39 -5.03 -10.54 0.12
C GLY A 39 -3.79 -11.30 -0.36
N GLY A 40 -3.12 -10.82 -1.41
CA GLY A 40 -1.88 -11.43 -1.91
C GLY A 40 -2.06 -12.51 -2.98
N MET A 41 -3.28 -12.77 -3.44
CA MET A 41 -3.50 -13.71 -4.55
C MET A 41 -2.91 -13.16 -5.85
N SER A 42 -2.26 -14.03 -6.60
CA SER A 42 -1.73 -13.69 -7.91
C SER A 42 -2.87 -13.51 -8.92
N LEU A 43 -2.61 -12.73 -9.97
CA LEU A 43 -3.56 -12.51 -11.05
C LEU A 43 -4.04 -13.84 -11.67
N THR A 44 -3.15 -14.81 -11.82
CA THR A 44 -3.47 -16.14 -12.36
C THR A 44 -4.44 -16.90 -11.45
N GLN A 45 -4.23 -16.87 -10.13
CA GLN A 45 -5.15 -17.49 -9.17
C GLN A 45 -6.53 -16.84 -9.19
N ILE A 46 -6.57 -15.51 -9.29
CA ILE A 46 -7.80 -14.74 -9.36
C ILE A 46 -8.59 -15.06 -10.64
N ARG A 47 -7.88 -15.23 -11.76
CA ARG A 47 -8.49 -15.68 -13.02
C ARG A 47 -9.06 -17.09 -12.90
N MET A 48 -8.34 -18.02 -12.28
CA MET A 48 -8.81 -19.40 -12.10
C MET A 48 -10.07 -19.48 -11.23
N ILE A 49 -10.15 -18.71 -10.15
CA ILE A 49 -11.32 -18.71 -9.26
C ILE A 49 -12.54 -18.05 -9.92
N GLY A 50 -12.30 -17.03 -10.75
CA GLY A 50 -13.36 -16.21 -11.31
C GLY A 50 -13.86 -16.64 -12.69
N GLU A 51 -13.10 -17.48 -13.40
CA GLU A 51 -13.18 -17.62 -14.86
C GLU A 51 -13.17 -16.23 -15.56
N TRP A 52 -12.35 -15.32 -15.03
CA TRP A 52 -12.37 -13.91 -15.45
C TRP A 52 -11.43 -13.69 -16.63
N ASP A 53 -11.92 -13.97 -17.83
CA ASP A 53 -11.19 -13.69 -19.07
C ASP A 53 -11.53 -12.32 -19.70
N SER A 54 -12.19 -11.44 -18.93
CA SER A 54 -12.61 -10.14 -19.44
C SER A 54 -11.49 -9.10 -19.39
N LYS A 55 -11.19 -8.46 -20.53
CA LYS A 55 -10.24 -7.33 -20.66
C LYS A 55 -10.47 -6.21 -19.63
N ALA A 56 -11.71 -5.99 -19.22
CA ALA A 56 -12.06 -4.97 -18.22
C ALA A 56 -11.44 -5.26 -16.84
N VAL A 57 -11.46 -6.52 -16.40
CA VAL A 57 -10.84 -6.92 -15.13
C VAL A 57 -9.33 -6.72 -15.20
N MET A 58 -8.72 -7.03 -16.34
CA MET A 58 -7.28 -6.83 -16.56
C MET A 58 -6.84 -5.37 -16.46
N LEU A 59 -7.58 -4.45 -17.07
CA LEU A 59 -7.28 -3.02 -16.99
C LEU A 59 -7.35 -2.51 -15.55
N TYR A 60 -8.42 -2.85 -14.83
CA TYR A 60 -8.59 -2.44 -13.44
C TYR A 60 -7.50 -3.00 -12.52
N LEU A 61 -7.17 -4.28 -12.65
CA LEU A 61 -6.15 -4.91 -11.79
C LEU A 61 -4.74 -4.39 -12.12
N LYS A 62 -4.43 -4.11 -13.39
CA LYS A 62 -3.17 -3.51 -13.81
C LYS A 62 -3.00 -2.12 -13.18
N GLU A 63 -4.00 -1.25 -13.30
CA GLU A 63 -3.93 0.11 -12.76
C GLU A 63 -3.79 0.14 -11.24
N ASN A 64 -4.48 -0.76 -10.54
CA ASN A 64 -4.40 -0.87 -9.08
C ASN A 64 -3.01 -1.34 -8.60
N ASN A 65 -2.38 -2.25 -9.35
CA ASN A 65 -1.01 -2.69 -9.09
C ASN A 65 0.01 -1.55 -9.26
N TYR A 66 -0.12 -0.75 -10.32
CA TYR A 66 0.76 0.42 -10.52
C TYR A 66 0.61 1.44 -9.39
N ARG A 67 -0.62 1.76 -9.00
CA ARG A 67 -0.90 2.69 -7.90
C ARG A 67 -0.32 2.20 -6.57
N ASN A 68 -0.48 0.92 -6.25
CA ASN A 68 0.08 0.33 -5.03
C ASN A 68 1.63 0.33 -5.04
N LYS A 69 2.26 0.01 -6.18
CA LYS A 69 3.72 0.04 -6.32
C LYS A 69 4.26 1.46 -6.11
N ILE A 70 3.63 2.46 -6.71
CA ILE A 70 3.99 3.87 -6.53
C ILE A 70 3.82 4.31 -5.07
N GLY A 71 2.73 3.90 -4.41
CA GLY A 71 2.51 4.18 -2.99
C GLY A 71 3.60 3.60 -2.09
N ARG A 72 4.04 2.36 -2.34
CA ARG A 72 5.14 1.74 -1.59
C ARG A 72 6.47 2.46 -1.79
N ILE A 73 6.82 2.82 -3.02
CA ILE A 73 8.06 3.56 -3.34
C ILE A 73 8.06 4.92 -2.63
N LYS A 74 6.94 5.65 -2.66
CA LYS A 74 6.80 6.93 -1.95
C LYS A 74 6.97 6.78 -0.44
N ASN A 75 6.32 5.79 0.16
CA ASN A 75 6.47 5.51 1.59
C ASN A 75 7.90 5.13 1.98
N GLN A 76 8.60 4.37 1.13
CA GLN A 76 9.99 4.01 1.35
C GLN A 76 10.91 5.23 1.27
N ALA A 77 10.71 6.09 0.27
CA ALA A 77 11.43 7.37 0.13
C ALA A 77 11.19 8.32 1.32
N GLN A 78 9.97 8.34 1.86
CA GLN A 78 9.64 9.12 3.06
C GLN A 78 10.40 8.60 4.28
N ARG A 79 10.42 7.27 4.48
CA ARG A 79 11.12 6.63 5.59
C ARG A 79 12.63 6.90 5.56
N THR A 80 13.28 6.75 4.41
CA THR A 80 14.71 7.08 4.27
C THR A 80 14.98 8.55 4.54
N LYS A 81 14.08 9.46 4.14
CA LYS A 81 14.22 10.90 4.45
C LYS A 81 14.13 11.17 5.95
N THR A 82 13.17 10.57 6.64
CA THR A 82 12.97 10.71 8.09
C THR A 82 14.13 10.09 8.87
N GLU A 83 14.64 8.95 8.42
CA GLU A 83 15.76 8.25 9.03
C GLU A 83 17.07 9.03 8.86
N ASN A 84 17.33 9.57 7.67
CA ASN A 84 18.47 10.47 7.44
C ASN A 84 18.40 11.72 8.32
N PHE A 85 17.22 12.30 8.53
CA PHE A 85 17.04 13.46 9.42
C PHE A 85 17.34 13.09 10.89
N ARG A 86 16.84 11.95 11.37
CA ARG A 86 17.16 11.43 12.71
C ARG A 86 18.66 11.20 12.90
N ILE A 87 19.32 10.61 11.90
CA ILE A 87 20.77 10.36 11.96
C ILE A 87 21.53 11.69 12.12
N VAL A 88 21.21 12.71 11.31
CA VAL A 88 21.84 14.04 11.39
C VAL A 88 21.60 14.70 12.75
N ASP A 89 20.36 14.67 13.28
CA ASP A 89 20.04 15.19 14.62
C ASP A 89 20.84 14.48 15.73
N THR A 90 21.09 13.18 15.57
CA THR A 90 21.85 12.39 16.54
C THR A 90 23.33 12.79 16.55
N TYR A 91 23.90 13.19 15.41
CA TYR A 91 25.27 13.69 15.31
C TYR A 91 25.39 15.14 15.81
N HIS A 92 24.37 15.98 15.63
CA HIS A 92 24.37 17.37 16.10
C HIS A 92 24.17 17.50 17.63
N LYS A 93 23.56 16.51 18.28
CA LYS A 93 23.35 16.48 19.73
C LYS A 93 24.45 15.79 20.54
N ARG A 94 25.51 15.26 19.91
CA ARG A 94 26.66 14.78 20.68
C ARG A 94 27.42 15.99 21.22
N PRO A 95 27.58 16.15 22.56
CA PRO A 95 28.53 17.11 23.07
C PRO A 95 29.91 16.74 22.53
N ASN A 96 30.61 17.74 22.00
CA ASN A 96 31.96 17.64 21.48
C ASN A 96 32.88 17.16 22.62
N THR A 97 33.00 15.85 22.78
CA THR A 97 33.92 15.21 23.71
C THR A 97 35.14 14.84 22.89
N ASP A 98 35.92 15.88 22.59
CA ASP A 98 37.26 15.80 22.03
C ASP A 98 38.12 14.94 22.99
N PRO A 99 38.61 13.76 22.61
CA PRO A 99 39.47 12.97 23.50
C PRO A 99 40.93 13.42 23.48
N LEU A 100 41.30 14.47 22.72
CA LEU A 100 42.70 14.72 22.33
C LEU A 100 43.38 15.95 22.94
N THR A 101 42.79 16.65 23.91
CA THR A 101 43.39 17.86 24.53
C THR A 101 43.82 17.69 25.99
N LYS A 102 44.28 16.49 26.37
CA LYS A 102 45.09 16.31 27.60
C LYS A 102 46.45 15.69 27.27
N ARG A 103 47.36 16.51 26.71
CA ARG A 103 48.80 16.19 26.76
C ARG A 103 49.28 16.39 28.20
N PRO A 104 49.91 15.41 28.86
CA PRO A 104 50.58 15.65 30.13
C PRO A 104 51.90 16.38 29.86
N THR A 105 51.98 17.62 30.32
CA THR A 105 53.24 18.37 30.42
C THR A 105 54.05 17.83 31.59
N LYS A 106 54.86 16.78 31.36
CA LYS A 106 55.95 16.40 32.26
C LYS A 106 57.01 15.65 31.49
N TRP A 107 58.07 16.34 31.06
CA TRP A 107 59.44 15.85 31.08
C TRP A 107 60.38 17.05 31.16
N ARG A 108 60.80 17.37 32.38
CA ARG A 108 62.02 18.13 32.66
C ARG A 108 62.82 17.25 33.61
N GLN A 109 63.90 16.67 33.12
CA GLN A 109 65.19 16.46 33.78
C GLN A 109 66.19 16.04 32.70
#